data_AF-A0A848Y0G5-F1
#
_entry.id   AF-A0A848Y0G5-F1
#
_cell.length_a   1.000
_cell.length_b   1.000
_cell.length_c   1.000
_cell.angle_alpha   90.00
_cell.angle_beta   90.00
_cell.angle_gamma   90.00
#
_symmetry.space_group_name_H-M   'P 1'
#
loop_
_entity.id
_entity.type
_entity.pdbx_description
1 polymer ?
#
loop_
_entity_poly.entity_id
_entity_poly.type
_entity_poly.pdbx_seq_one_letter_code
_entity_poly.pdbx_strand_id
1 'polypeptide(L)'
;QAEAEGLIMDRRQRLVQAPPAQVFAEAKRIGGANGWLYANPLWKLRGLLDQLVGGPGLQRGRRQQDNIREGEALDFWRVETIEPGRLLRLRAEMKLPGRAWLEFLVEPDEAAPTGSSQTRLTQTAYYEPKGLLGLAYWYSLVPIHPSIFKGMLGQLARRAEQAYRGSGATAGEPELA
;
A
#
# COMPACT_ATOMS: atom_id res chain seq x y z
N GLN A 1 20.85 -7.00 -6.06
CA GLN A 1 20.28 -6.33 -4.87
C GLN A 1 20.98 -5.00 -4.74
N ALA A 2 20.29 -3.88 -4.98
CA ALA A 2 20.90 -2.57 -4.83
C ALA A 2 20.71 -2.14 -3.37
N GLU A 3 21.68 -2.49 -2.53
CA GLU A 3 21.86 -1.83 -1.24
C GLU A 3 22.40 -0.43 -1.53
N ALA A 4 21.52 0.57 -1.59
CA ALA A 4 21.94 1.94 -1.37
C ALA A 4 22.36 2.01 0.11
N GLU A 5 23.62 2.31 0.38
CA GLU A 5 24.24 2.29 1.71
C GLU A 5 23.30 2.87 2.79
N GLY A 6 22.83 2.02 3.70
CA GLY A 6 21.97 2.42 4.81
C GLY A 6 20.44 2.34 4.58
N LEU A 7 19.95 2.00 3.39
CA LEU A 7 18.51 1.81 3.15
C LEU A 7 18.09 0.34 3.39
N ILE A 8 17.18 0.14 4.34
CA ILE A 8 16.57 -1.17 4.59
C ILE A 8 15.36 -1.35 3.69
N MET A 9 15.26 -2.51 3.02
CA MET A 9 14.17 -2.82 2.09
C MET A 9 13.48 -4.14 2.46
N ASP A 10 12.15 -4.12 2.60
CA ASP A 10 11.29 -5.32 2.65
C ASP A 10 10.43 -5.34 1.38
N ARG A 11 10.75 -6.23 0.45
CA ARG A 11 10.03 -6.39 -0.84
C ARG A 11 9.22 -7.68 -0.82
N ARG A 12 7.94 -7.58 -1.20
CA ARG A 12 7.01 -8.70 -1.26
C ARG A 12 6.21 -8.67 -2.55
N GLN A 13 5.94 -9.84 -3.09
CA GLN A 13 5.21 -9.97 -4.35
C GLN A 13 4.08 -10.98 -4.22
N ARG A 14 2.99 -10.72 -4.95
CA ARG A 14 1.84 -11.62 -5.03
C ARG A 14 1.20 -11.51 -6.42
N LEU A 15 0.80 -12.65 -6.96
CA LEU A 15 -0.05 -12.69 -8.15
C LEU A 15 -1.51 -12.46 -7.75
N VAL A 16 -2.19 -11.64 -8.51
CA VAL A 16 -3.58 -11.21 -8.28
C VAL A 16 -4.40 -11.51 -9.53
N GLN A 17 -5.53 -12.20 -9.37
CA GLN A 17 -6.43 -12.55 -10.48
C GLN A 17 -7.40 -11.40 -10.79
N ALA A 18 -6.82 -10.27 -11.21
CA ALA A 18 -7.53 -9.09 -11.69
C ALA A 18 -6.64 -8.29 -12.65
N PRO A 19 -7.21 -7.47 -13.56
CA PRO A 19 -6.44 -6.58 -14.42
C PRO A 19 -5.65 -5.51 -13.62
N PRO A 20 -4.52 -5.00 -14.14
CA PRO A 20 -3.69 -4.00 -13.45
C PRO A 20 -4.46 -2.76 -13.00
N ALA A 21 -5.39 -2.28 -13.83
CA ALA A 21 -6.23 -1.12 -13.50
C ALA A 21 -7.06 -1.35 -12.23
N GLN A 22 -7.61 -2.55 -12.04
CA GLN A 22 -8.41 -2.89 -10.86
C GLN A 22 -7.54 -3.02 -9.61
N VAL A 23 -6.38 -3.67 -9.75
CA VAL A 23 -5.42 -3.80 -8.64
C VAL A 23 -4.92 -2.43 -8.21
N PHE A 24 -4.61 -1.55 -9.16
CA PHE A 24 -4.18 -0.18 -8.89
C PHE A 24 -5.28 0.67 -8.26
N ALA A 25 -6.54 0.50 -8.67
CA ALA A 25 -7.67 1.19 -8.05
C ALA A 25 -7.80 0.83 -6.56
N GLU A 26 -7.61 -0.44 -6.19
CA GLU A 26 -7.61 -0.86 -4.79
C GLU A 26 -6.37 -0.37 -4.02
N ALA A 27 -5.20 -0.31 -4.67
CA ALA A 27 -4.00 0.30 -4.07
C ALA A 27 -4.19 1.79 -3.76
N LYS A 28 -4.84 2.53 -4.66
CA LYS A 28 -5.24 3.93 -4.41
C LYS A 28 -6.22 4.06 -3.25
N ARG A 29 -6.97 3.04 -2.89
CA ARG A 29 -8.01 3.10 -1.86
C ARG A 29 -7.50 2.89 -0.44
N ILE A 30 -6.20 2.60 -0.27
CA ILE A 30 -5.56 2.47 1.05
C ILE A 30 -5.56 3.84 1.77
N GLY A 31 -5.76 3.81 3.10
CA GLY A 31 -5.80 4.98 3.96
C GLY A 31 -7.19 5.61 4.09
N GLY A 32 -7.33 6.60 4.96
CA GLY A 32 -8.59 7.31 5.19
C GLY A 32 -9.72 6.38 5.67
N ALA A 33 -10.92 6.49 5.07
CA ALA A 33 -12.11 5.73 5.49
C ALA A 33 -11.96 4.21 5.35
N ASN A 34 -11.12 3.73 4.44
CA ASN A 34 -10.87 2.30 4.21
C ASN A 34 -9.81 1.72 5.17
N GLY A 35 -9.09 2.58 5.89
CA GLY A 35 -7.95 2.21 6.71
C GLY A 35 -6.81 1.58 5.90
N TRP A 36 -5.90 0.91 6.59
CA TRP A 36 -4.67 0.34 6.03
C TRP A 36 -4.81 -1.15 5.68
N LEU A 37 -6.06 -1.61 5.47
CA LEU A 37 -6.47 -2.97 5.11
C LEU A 37 -6.16 -4.07 6.16
N TYR A 38 -5.12 -3.90 6.97
CA TYR A 38 -4.67 -4.85 7.96
C TYR A 38 -4.04 -4.15 9.17
N ALA A 39 -4.18 -4.74 10.36
CA ALA A 39 -3.67 -4.21 11.63
C ALA A 39 -4.10 -2.76 11.91
N ASN A 40 -5.31 -2.36 11.49
CA ASN A 40 -5.86 -1.01 11.72
C ASN A 40 -5.75 -0.52 13.18
N PRO A 41 -5.92 -1.34 14.23
CA PRO A 41 -5.70 -0.91 15.61
C PRO A 41 -4.25 -0.48 15.90
N LEU A 42 -3.27 -1.14 15.30
CA LEU A 42 -1.86 -0.80 15.46
C LEU A 42 -1.53 0.52 14.76
N TRP A 43 -2.11 0.75 13.58
CA TRP A 43 -2.00 2.03 12.89
C TRP A 43 -2.69 3.16 13.67
N LYS A 44 -3.82 2.89 14.33
CA LYS A 44 -4.48 3.82 15.26
C LYS A 44 -3.59 4.16 16.45
N LEU A 45 -3.01 3.16 17.10
CA LEU A 45 -2.06 3.37 18.20
C LEU A 45 -0.85 4.17 17.74
N ARG A 46 -0.28 3.85 16.57
CA ARG A 46 0.86 4.56 16.02
C ARG A 46 0.54 6.01 15.69
N GLY A 47 -0.64 6.26 15.12
CA GLY A 47 -1.16 7.59 14.84
C GLY A 47 -1.36 8.41 16.12
N LEU A 48 -1.86 7.79 17.19
CA LEU A 48 -1.99 8.44 18.50
C LEU A 48 -0.62 8.78 19.10
N LEU A 49 0.32 7.83 19.09
CA LEU A 49 1.70 8.07 19.54
C LEU A 49 2.36 9.19 18.74
N ASP A 50 2.11 9.26 17.43
CA ASP A 50 2.59 10.34 16.58
C ASP A 50 2.07 11.71 17.04
N GLN A 51 0.77 11.81 17.31
CA GLN A 51 0.17 13.05 17.82
C GLN A 51 0.75 13.46 19.17
N LEU A 52 0.98 12.50 20.07
CA LEU A 52 1.56 12.77 21.38
C LEU A 52 2.99 13.34 21.29
N VAL A 53 3.77 12.96 20.27
CA VAL A 53 5.09 13.55 20.02
C VAL A 53 5.05 14.76 19.08
N GLY A 54 3.85 15.28 18.76
CA GLY A 54 3.64 16.46 17.92
C GLY A 54 3.79 16.22 16.42
N GLY A 55 3.53 15.00 15.96
CA GLY A 55 3.37 14.63 14.56
C GLY A 55 1.92 14.79 14.07
N PRO A 56 1.68 14.65 12.75
CA PRO A 56 0.36 14.87 12.14
C PRO A 56 -0.73 13.87 12.57
N GLY A 57 -0.37 12.66 13.02
CA GLY A 57 -1.34 11.62 13.36
C GLY A 57 -2.15 11.08 12.18
N LEU A 58 -3.27 10.42 12.49
CA LEU A 58 -4.23 9.88 11.51
C LEU A 58 -5.30 10.89 11.05
N GLN A 59 -5.23 12.15 11.49
CA GLN A 59 -6.32 13.12 11.30
C GLN A 59 -6.27 13.87 9.97
N ARG A 60 -5.24 13.65 9.15
CA ARG A 60 -5.22 14.18 7.78
C ARG A 60 -6.03 13.26 6.88
N GLY A 61 -7.34 13.47 6.93
CA GLY A 61 -8.29 12.82 6.03
C GLY A 61 -7.98 13.11 4.56
N ARG A 62 -8.60 12.34 3.68
CA ARG A 62 -8.44 12.43 2.24
C ARG A 62 -9.52 13.31 1.61
N ARG A 63 -9.20 14.04 0.54
CA ARG A 63 -10.18 14.88 -0.16
C ARG A 63 -11.09 14.06 -1.08
N GLN A 64 -10.55 13.08 -1.83
CA GLN A 64 -11.32 12.17 -2.69
C GLN A 64 -10.71 10.77 -2.77
N GLN A 65 -11.49 9.71 -2.52
CA GLN A 65 -11.04 8.31 -2.43
C GLN A 65 -10.61 7.65 -3.76
N ASP A 66 -11.01 8.18 -4.90
CA ASP A 66 -10.68 7.57 -6.20
C ASP A 66 -9.64 8.39 -7.01
N ASN A 67 -9.39 9.64 -6.61
CA ASN A 67 -8.50 10.58 -7.31
C ASN A 67 -7.40 11.10 -6.37
N ILE A 68 -6.34 10.31 -6.18
CA ILE A 68 -5.11 10.76 -5.51
C ILE A 68 -4.28 11.59 -6.48
N ARG A 69 -3.69 12.67 -5.98
CA ARG A 69 -2.63 13.42 -6.66
C ARG A 69 -1.32 13.37 -5.89
N GLU A 70 -0.22 13.57 -6.61
CA GLU A 70 1.09 13.77 -5.98
C GLU A 70 1.03 14.94 -4.97
N GLY A 71 1.69 14.76 -3.85
CA GLY A 71 1.67 15.69 -2.73
C GLY A 71 0.45 15.58 -1.81
N GLU A 72 -0.58 14.79 -2.14
CA GLU A 72 -1.75 14.61 -1.26
C GLU A 72 -1.37 13.84 0.01
N ALA A 73 -1.90 14.27 1.15
CA ALA A 73 -1.71 13.57 2.42
C ALA A 73 -2.73 12.43 2.55
N LEU A 74 -2.25 11.26 2.97
CA LEU A 74 -3.01 10.07 3.30
C LEU A 74 -2.69 9.70 4.75
N ASP A 75 -3.46 10.24 5.68
CA ASP A 75 -3.18 10.15 7.11
C ASP A 75 -1.78 10.71 7.45
N PHE A 76 -0.87 9.88 7.93
CA PHE A 76 0.53 10.23 8.20
C PHE A 76 1.48 9.92 7.04
N TRP A 77 0.95 9.64 5.85
CA TRP A 77 1.72 9.50 4.61
C TRP A 77 1.44 10.66 3.67
N ARG A 78 2.36 10.88 2.74
CA ARG A 78 2.17 11.76 1.59
C ARG A 78 2.44 10.97 0.33
N VAL A 79 1.60 11.18 -0.68
CA VAL A 79 1.83 10.62 -2.01
C VAL A 79 3.04 11.33 -2.59
N GLU A 80 4.13 10.59 -2.76
CA GLU A 80 5.38 11.12 -3.31
C GLU A 80 5.39 10.98 -4.83
N THR A 81 4.92 9.84 -5.33
CA THR A 81 4.87 9.57 -6.78
C THR A 81 3.63 8.73 -7.09
N ILE A 82 2.95 9.06 -8.19
CA ILE A 82 1.86 8.24 -8.72
C ILE A 82 1.95 8.11 -10.24
N GLU A 83 2.12 6.89 -10.72
CA GLU A 83 1.97 6.54 -12.14
C GLU A 83 0.66 5.76 -12.30
N PRO A 84 -0.39 6.37 -12.89
CA PRO A 84 -1.69 5.73 -13.00
C PRO A 84 -1.62 4.33 -13.61
N GLY A 85 -2.16 3.35 -12.89
CA GLY A 85 -2.20 1.95 -13.33
C GLY A 85 -0.93 1.14 -13.05
N ARG A 86 0.14 1.79 -12.54
CA ARG A 86 1.45 1.15 -12.38
C ARG A 86 2.09 1.36 -11.01
N LEU A 87 2.28 2.60 -10.57
CA LEU A 87 3.11 2.90 -9.38
C LEU A 87 2.38 3.82 -8.41
N LEU A 88 2.39 3.48 -7.12
CA LEU A 88 2.00 4.37 -6.04
C LEU A 88 3.08 4.34 -4.96
N ARG A 89 3.78 5.46 -4.77
CA ARG A 89 4.77 5.63 -3.72
C ARG A 89 4.30 6.62 -2.67
N LEU A 90 4.33 6.18 -1.43
CA LEU A 90 3.94 6.94 -0.26
C LEU A 90 5.18 7.19 0.60
N ARG A 91 5.40 8.44 1.01
CA ARG A 91 6.43 8.83 1.97
C ARG A 91 5.81 9.05 3.35
N ALA A 92 6.39 8.48 4.38
CA ALA A 92 5.94 8.70 5.76
C ALA A 92 6.26 10.15 6.20
N GLU A 93 5.28 10.81 6.81
CA GLU A 93 5.43 12.13 7.45
C GLU A 93 5.34 12.06 8.98
N MET A 94 5.02 10.89 9.56
CA MET A 94 5.07 10.68 11.01
C MET A 94 6.47 10.99 11.56
N LYS A 95 6.55 11.35 12.84
CA LYS A 95 7.83 11.47 13.53
C LYS A 95 8.39 10.08 13.81
N LEU A 96 9.42 9.70 13.07
CA LEU A 96 10.18 8.47 13.28
C LEU A 96 11.69 8.79 13.20
N PRO A 97 12.57 8.01 13.87
CA PRO A 97 14.02 8.23 13.84
C PRO A 97 14.64 7.77 12.51
N GLY A 98 14.15 8.32 11.40
CA GLY A 98 14.50 7.88 10.06
C GLY A 98 13.56 8.48 9.00
N ARG A 99 13.60 7.93 7.80
CA ARG A 99 12.60 8.14 6.75
C ARG A 99 12.04 6.79 6.30
N ALA A 100 10.77 6.77 5.91
CA ALA A 100 10.11 5.56 5.46
C ALA A 100 9.32 5.82 4.18
N TRP A 101 9.29 4.83 3.30
CA TRP A 101 8.46 4.82 2.10
C TRP A 101 7.74 3.50 1.98
N LEU A 102 6.57 3.54 1.37
CA LEU A 102 5.79 2.38 1.00
C LEU A 102 5.39 2.51 -0.46
N GLU A 103 5.80 1.54 -1.25
CA GLU A 103 5.58 1.51 -2.68
C GLU A 103 4.71 0.31 -3.06
N PHE A 104 3.77 0.56 -3.97
CA PHE A 104 2.99 -0.45 -4.66
C PHE A 104 3.27 -0.34 -6.15
N LEU A 105 3.86 -1.38 -6.72
CA LEU A 105 4.10 -1.54 -8.14
C LEU A 105 3.18 -2.63 -8.68
N VAL A 106 2.47 -2.31 -9.75
CA VAL A 106 1.44 -3.12 -10.39
C VAL A 106 1.86 -3.35 -11.83
N GLU A 107 2.11 -4.61 -12.18
CA GLU A 107 2.60 -5.00 -13.50
C GLU A 107 1.74 -6.13 -14.06
N PRO A 108 1.39 -6.14 -15.36
CA PRO A 108 0.82 -7.32 -16.00
C PRO A 108 1.73 -8.53 -15.78
N ASP A 109 1.16 -9.72 -15.54
CA ASP A 109 1.99 -10.92 -15.51
C ASP A 109 2.22 -11.45 -16.93
N GLU A 110 3.40 -11.18 -17.49
CA GLU A 110 3.76 -11.59 -18.85
C GLU A 110 3.79 -13.12 -19.03
N ALA A 111 3.95 -13.88 -17.93
CA ALA A 111 3.94 -15.34 -17.95
C ALA A 111 2.52 -15.94 -17.89
N ALA A 112 1.49 -15.11 -17.80
CA ALA A 112 0.12 -15.59 -17.60
C ALA A 112 -0.45 -16.21 -18.90
N PRO A 113 -1.31 -17.26 -18.79
CA PRO A 113 -1.97 -17.85 -19.94
C PRO A 113 -2.76 -16.80 -20.74
N THR A 114 -2.77 -16.94 -22.06
CA THR A 114 -3.57 -16.10 -22.96
C THR A 114 -5.03 -16.10 -22.54
N GLY A 115 -5.60 -14.91 -22.34
CA GLY A 115 -6.99 -14.73 -21.87
C GLY A 115 -7.16 -14.67 -20.34
N SER A 116 -6.09 -14.82 -19.56
CA SER A 116 -6.14 -14.57 -18.12
C SER A 116 -5.87 -13.11 -17.78
N SER A 117 -6.59 -12.58 -16.79
CA SER A 117 -6.35 -11.26 -16.22
C SER A 117 -5.55 -11.41 -14.92
N GLN A 118 -4.24 -11.62 -15.05
CA GLN A 118 -3.33 -11.78 -13.93
C GLN A 118 -2.35 -10.60 -13.84
N THR A 119 -2.17 -10.12 -12.61
CA THR A 119 -1.32 -8.98 -12.29
C THR A 119 -0.31 -9.37 -11.22
N ARG A 120 0.94 -8.99 -11.42
CA ARG A 120 2.00 -9.04 -10.42
C ARG A 120 1.95 -7.78 -9.58
N LEU A 121 1.52 -7.93 -8.33
CA LEU A 121 1.53 -6.87 -7.32
C LEU A 121 2.79 -6.98 -6.48
N THR A 122 3.63 -5.95 -6.53
CA THR A 122 4.82 -5.80 -5.70
C THR A 122 4.60 -4.72 -4.67
N GLN A 123 4.81 -5.04 -3.40
CA GLN A 123 4.83 -4.10 -2.30
C GLN A 123 6.25 -3.98 -1.76
N THR A 124 6.78 -2.77 -1.69
CA THR A 124 8.11 -2.51 -1.15
C THR A 124 8.04 -1.48 -0.03
N ALA A 125 8.50 -1.85 1.16
CA ALA A 125 8.71 -0.92 2.26
C ALA A 125 10.19 -0.56 2.32
N TYR A 126 10.49 0.73 2.24
CA TYR A 126 11.84 1.27 2.38
C TYR A 126 11.95 2.01 3.71
N TYR A 127 13.07 1.83 4.41
CA TYR A 127 13.35 2.51 5.66
C TYR A 127 14.81 2.96 5.71
N GLU A 128 15.01 4.27 5.83
CA GLU A 128 16.31 4.91 6.01
C GLU A 128 16.47 5.27 7.50
N PRO A 129 17.08 4.40 8.33
CA PRO A 129 17.37 4.69 9.74
C PRO A 129 18.27 5.91 9.88
N LYS A 130 17.98 6.77 10.88
CA LYS A 130 18.89 7.83 11.31
C LYS A 130 19.54 7.48 12.64
N GLY A 131 20.85 7.22 12.61
CA GLY A 131 21.64 6.90 13.78
C GLY A 131 21.21 5.61 14.50
N LEU A 132 21.71 5.43 15.72
CA LEU A 132 21.45 4.23 16.53
C LEU A 132 19.97 4.09 16.94
N LEU A 133 19.29 5.21 17.20
CA LEU A 133 17.85 5.21 17.52
C LEU A 133 17.01 4.72 16.33
N GLY A 134 17.42 5.06 15.11
CA GLY A 134 16.78 4.58 13.88
C GLY A 134 16.87 3.08 13.72
N LEU A 135 18.04 2.51 14.01
CA LEU A 135 18.26 1.06 13.99
C LEU A 135 17.49 0.36 15.11
N ALA A 136 17.55 0.88 16.34
CA ALA A 136 16.80 0.31 17.47
C ALA A 136 15.28 0.29 17.21
N TYR A 137 14.75 1.38 16.63
CA TYR A 137 13.35 1.44 16.21
C TYR A 137 13.03 0.37 15.17
N TRP A 138 13.86 0.19 14.14
CA TRP A 138 13.68 -0.86 13.14
C TRP A 138 13.63 -2.24 13.79
N TYR A 139 14.63 -2.61 14.58
CA TYR A 139 14.71 -3.93 15.22
C TYR A 139 13.54 -4.22 16.17
N SER A 140 13.03 -3.20 16.87
CA SER A 140 11.83 -3.35 17.72
C SER A 140 10.58 -3.75 16.92
N LEU A 141 10.55 -3.42 15.64
CA LEU A 141 9.40 -3.57 14.77
C LEU A 141 9.50 -4.75 13.79
N VAL A 142 10.71 -5.26 13.55
CA VAL A 142 10.99 -6.49 12.77
C VAL A 142 10.05 -7.67 13.09
N PRO A 143 9.69 -8.00 14.35
CA PRO A 143 8.80 -9.14 14.59
C PRO A 143 7.36 -8.92 14.09
N ILE A 144 6.93 -7.66 13.96
CA ILE A 144 5.54 -7.31 13.62
C ILE A 144 5.40 -6.96 12.14
N HIS A 145 6.44 -6.33 11.54
CA HIS A 145 6.46 -5.87 10.15
C HIS A 145 6.01 -6.94 9.15
N PRO A 146 6.52 -8.18 9.20
CA PRO A 146 6.16 -9.20 8.23
C PRO A 146 4.68 -9.56 8.22
N SER A 147 4.06 -9.60 9.40
CA SER A 147 2.64 -9.94 9.52
C SER A 147 1.76 -8.82 8.96
N ILE A 148 2.12 -7.56 9.22
CA ILE A 148 1.37 -6.40 8.73
C ILE A 148 1.42 -6.34 7.21
N PHE A 149 2.62 -6.35 6.62
CA PHE A 149 2.79 -6.19 5.17
C PHE A 149 2.21 -7.36 4.40
N LYS A 150 2.41 -8.60 4.88
CA LYS A 150 1.77 -9.79 4.27
C LYS A 150 0.25 -9.70 4.33
N GLY A 151 -0.31 -9.26 5.46
CA GLY A 151 -1.75 -9.08 5.63
C GLY A 151 -2.33 -7.99 4.73
N MET A 152 -1.65 -6.85 4.62
CA MET A 152 -2.04 -5.74 3.76
C MET A 152 -2.01 -6.15 2.29
N LEU A 153 -0.92 -6.78 1.83
CA LEU A 153 -0.79 -7.28 0.47
C LEU A 153 -1.87 -8.32 0.13
N GLY A 154 -2.16 -9.22 1.07
CA GLY A 154 -3.22 -10.22 0.91
C GLY A 154 -4.62 -9.63 0.81
N GLN A 155 -4.94 -8.65 1.67
CA GLN A 155 -6.26 -8.00 1.64
C GLN A 155 -6.46 -7.14 0.39
N LEU A 156 -5.42 -6.46 -0.08
CA LEU A 156 -5.46 -5.72 -1.33
C LEU A 156 -5.76 -6.65 -2.51
N ALA A 157 -5.04 -7.77 -2.60
CA ALA A 157 -5.28 -8.77 -3.64
C ALA A 157 -6.72 -9.30 -3.60
N ARG A 158 -7.23 -9.64 -2.40
CA ARG A 158 -8.60 -10.14 -2.24
C ARG A 158 -9.65 -9.14 -2.68
N ARG A 159 -9.51 -7.86 -2.32
CA ARG A 159 -10.44 -6.80 -2.73
C ARG A 159 -10.42 -6.60 -4.25
N ALA A 160 -9.24 -6.60 -4.86
CA ALA A 160 -9.10 -6.45 -6.31
C ALA A 160 -9.76 -7.62 -7.06
N GLU A 161 -9.54 -8.86 -6.62
CA GLU A 161 -10.17 -10.05 -7.19
C GLU A 161 -11.69 -10.05 -7.02
N GLN A 162 -12.20 -9.63 -5.86
CA GLN A 162 -13.65 -9.52 -5.61
C GLN A 162 -14.30 -8.48 -6.51
N ALA A 163 -13.70 -7.30 -6.63
CA ALA A 163 -14.21 -6.24 -7.50
C ALA A 163 -14.19 -6.64 -8.98
N TYR A 164 -13.15 -7.36 -9.41
CA TYR A 164 -13.07 -7.90 -10.76
C TYR A 164 -14.16 -8.94 -11.05
N ARG A 165 -14.37 -9.91 -10.13
CA ARG A 165 -15.45 -10.90 -10.26
C ARG A 165 -16.84 -10.24 -10.29
N GLY A 166 -17.06 -9.23 -9.44
CA GLY A 166 -18.32 -8.48 -9.41
C GLY A 166 -18.60 -7.73 -10.72
N SER A 167 -17.55 -7.20 -11.37
CA SER A 167 -17.67 -6.51 -12.66
C SER A 167 -17.90 -7.47 -13.83
N GLY A 168 -17.38 -8.70 -13.75
CA GLY A 168 -17.62 -9.75 -14.73
C GLY A 168 -19.02 -10.38 -14.64
N ALA A 169 -19.61 -10.43 -13.45
CA ALA A 169 -20.96 -10.97 -13.24
C ALA A 169 -22.07 -10.09 -13.85
N THR A 170 -21.87 -8.77 -13.93
CA THR A 170 -22.81 -7.82 -14.55
C THR A 170 -22.80 -7.84 -16.09
N ALA A 171 -21.82 -8.50 -16.72
CA ALA A 171 -21.75 -8.60 -18.18
C ALA A 171 -22.41 -9.88 -18.74
N GLY A 172 -23.09 -10.65 -17.89
CA GLY A 172 -23.59 -12.00 -18.20
C GLY A 172 -25.10 -12.20 -18.16
N GLU A 173 -25.93 -11.16 -18.00
CA GLU A 173 -27.37 -11.28 -18.27
C GLU A 173 -27.63 -11.12 -19.77
N PRO A 174 -28.03 -12.18 -20.51
CA PRO A 174 -28.61 -11.98 -21.82
C PRO A 174 -29.97 -11.31 -21.61
N GLU A 175 -30.16 -10.14 -22.22
CA GLU A 175 -31.45 -9.50 -22.41
C GLU A 175 -32.34 -10.44 -23.23
N LEU A 176 -33.10 -11.28 -22.53
CA LEU A 176 -34.25 -12.01 -23.06
C LEU A 176 -35.44 -11.05 -23.03
N ALA A 177 -35.68 -10.32 -24.12
CA ALA A 177 -37.00 -9.88 -24.57
C ALA A 177 -36.93 -9.35 -26.01
#